data_AF-A0A662VWJ3-F1
#
_entry.id   AF-A0A662VWJ3-F1
#
_cell.length_a   1.000
_cell.length_b   1.000
_cell.length_c   1.000
_cell.angle_alpha   90.00
_cell.angle_beta   90.00
_cell.angle_gamma   90.00
#
_symmetry.space_group_name_H-M   'P 1'
#
loop_
_entity.id
_entity.type
_entity.pdbx_description
1 polymer ?
#
loop_
_entity_poly.entity_id
_entity_poly.type
_entity_poly.pdbx_seq_one_letter_code
_entity_poly.pdbx_strand_id
1 'polypeptide(L)'
;MKISEMEKEEHVLPGNTTCHSCPSTVVLGTVLKALNENAVLVIPACCTSVYMGSFPNSAIKVPVFNTAFASAAATASGIKASFEL
;
A
#
# COMPACT_ATOMS: atom_id res chain seq x y z
N MET A 1 -19.27 -6.45 5.80
CA MET A 1 -18.18 -6.90 6.67
C MET A 1 -18.43 -6.33 8.05
N LYS A 2 -18.54 -7.17 9.10
CA LYS A 2 -18.54 -6.65 10.47
C LYS A 2 -17.10 -6.40 10.90
N ILE A 3 -16.89 -5.39 11.73
CA ILE A 3 -15.56 -5.09 12.30
C ILE A 3 -15.00 -6.31 13.05
N SER A 4 -15.87 -7.12 13.67
CA SER A 4 -15.51 -8.35 14.37
C SER A 4 -14.91 -9.44 13.47
N GLU A 5 -15.12 -9.36 12.15
CA GLU A 5 -14.72 -10.37 11.17
C GLU A 5 -13.48 -9.92 10.35
N MET A 6 -12.88 -8.78 10.70
CA MET A 6 -11.69 -8.28 10.01
C MET A 6 -10.42 -9.03 10.40
N GLU A 7 -9.53 -9.21 9.41
CA GLU A 7 -8.16 -9.68 9.60
C GLU A 7 -7.48 -8.83 10.69
N LYS A 8 -6.91 -9.50 11.69
CA LYS A 8 -6.24 -8.82 12.82
C LYS A 8 -4.82 -8.41 12.48
N GLU A 9 -4.22 -9.03 11.46
CA GLU A 9 -2.87 -8.73 11.03
C GLU A 9 -2.81 -7.34 10.38
N GLU A 10 -1.77 -6.58 10.71
CA GLU A 10 -1.58 -5.23 10.18
C GLU A 10 -0.57 -5.25 9.03
N HIS A 11 -0.97 -4.71 7.89
CA HIS A 11 -0.14 -4.68 6.69
C HIS A 11 0.58 -3.33 6.50
N VAL A 12 0.25 -2.36 7.34
CA VAL A 12 1.03 -1.13 7.51
C VAL A 12 1.75 -1.20 8.85
N LEU A 13 2.99 -1.66 8.80
CA LEU A 13 3.83 -1.92 9.96
C LEU A 13 4.27 -0.61 10.66
N PRO A 14 4.64 -0.68 11.94
CA PRO A 14 5.34 0.41 12.61
C PRO A 14 6.65 0.77 11.87
N GLY A 15 7.05 2.05 11.92
CA GLY A 15 8.28 2.54 11.26
C GLY A 15 8.06 3.34 9.98
N ASN A 16 6.81 3.67 9.66
CA ASN A 16 6.47 4.69 8.66
C ASN A 16 6.64 6.12 9.25
N THR A 17 6.89 7.11 8.41
CA THR A 17 7.12 8.52 8.82
C THR A 17 5.84 9.36 8.71
N THR A 18 4.68 8.74 8.94
CA THR A 18 3.39 9.43 8.80
C THR A 18 3.18 10.46 9.91
N CYS A 19 2.44 11.53 9.60
CA CYS A 19 1.97 12.44 10.64
C CYS A 19 1.07 11.69 11.63
N HIS A 20 1.02 12.17 12.88
CA HIS A 20 0.11 11.60 13.87
C HIS A 20 -1.32 11.63 13.31
N SER A 21 -2.04 10.50 13.43
CA SER A 21 -3.42 10.32 12.93
C SER A 21 -3.61 10.47 11.41
N CYS A 22 -2.58 10.21 10.60
CA CYS A 22 -2.72 10.28 9.14
C CYS A 22 -3.82 9.34 8.61
N PRO A 23 -4.85 9.86 7.92
CA PRO A 23 -5.98 9.03 7.48
C PRO A 23 -5.59 8.06 6.36
N SER A 24 -4.60 8.40 5.54
CA SER A 24 -4.17 7.53 4.44
C SER A 24 -3.56 6.22 4.94
N THR A 25 -2.88 6.24 6.08
CA THR A 25 -2.32 5.05 6.74
C THR A 25 -3.43 4.13 7.25
N VAL A 26 -4.46 4.70 7.88
CA VAL A 26 -5.62 3.97 8.41
C VAL A 26 -6.41 3.33 7.27
N VAL A 27 -6.69 4.09 6.22
CA VAL A 27 -7.40 3.59 5.03
C VAL A 27 -6.58 2.51 4.35
N LEU A 28 -5.28 2.72 4.15
CA LEU A 28 -4.41 1.73 3.51
C LEU A 28 -4.36 0.42 4.30
N GLY A 29 -4.17 0.47 5.62
CA GLY A 29 -4.21 -0.73 6.48
C GLY A 29 -5.55 -1.47 6.39
N THR A 30 -6.66 -0.72 6.40
CA THR A 30 -8.01 -1.30 6.27
C THR A 30 -8.23 -1.96 4.92
N VAL A 31 -7.80 -1.33 3.82
CA VAL A 31 -7.92 -1.88 2.46
C VAL A 31 -7.06 -3.13 2.31
N LEU A 32 -5.82 -3.10 2.80
CA LEU A 32 -4.93 -4.26 2.73
C LEU A 32 -5.47 -5.44 3.55
N LYS A 33 -6.10 -5.18 4.71
CA LYS A 33 -6.80 -6.20 5.50
C LYS A 33 -7.99 -6.79 4.76
N ALA A 34 -8.70 -5.99 3.97
CA ALA A 34 -9.80 -6.50 3.15
C ALA A 34 -9.31 -7.37 1.96
N LEU A 35 -8.05 -7.20 1.55
CA LEU A 35 -7.43 -7.92 0.43
C LEU A 35 -6.57 -9.11 0.88
N ASN A 36 -6.40 -9.33 2.19
CA ASN A 36 -5.59 -10.40 2.78
C ASN A 36 -4.18 -10.51 2.16
N GLU A 37 -3.49 -9.37 1.99
CA GLU A 37 -2.14 -9.29 1.39
C GLU A 37 -2.03 -9.67 -0.09
N ASN A 38 -3.13 -10.06 -0.75
CA ASN A 38 -3.15 -10.45 -2.16
C ASN A 38 -3.25 -9.22 -3.08
N ALA A 39 -2.32 -8.29 -2.93
CA ALA A 39 -2.29 -7.05 -3.70
C ALA A 39 -0.87 -6.58 -3.99
N VAL A 40 -0.71 -5.90 -5.13
CA VAL A 40 0.49 -5.11 -5.44
C VAL A 40 0.11 -3.64 -5.39
N LEU A 41 0.85 -2.85 -4.62
CA LEU A 41 0.57 -1.44 -4.41
C LEU A 41 1.35 -0.57 -5.39
N VAL A 42 0.66 0.08 -6.33
CA VAL A 42 1.27 1.04 -7.26
C VAL A 42 1.13 2.44 -6.66
N ILE A 43 2.26 3.04 -6.30
CA ILE A 43 2.30 4.34 -5.63
C ILE A 43 2.87 5.40 -6.57
N PRO A 44 2.06 6.37 -7.04
CA PRO A 44 2.58 7.57 -7.69
C PRO A 44 3.33 8.45 -6.69
N ALA A 45 4.14 9.40 -7.18
CA ALA A 45 4.76 10.41 -6.33
C ALA A 45 3.70 11.17 -5.49
N CYS A 46 3.64 10.86 -4.19
CA CYS A 46 2.66 11.39 -3.23
C CYS A 46 3.16 11.22 -1.79
N CYS A 47 2.33 11.57 -0.79
CA CYS A 47 2.70 11.35 0.61
C CYS A 47 3.03 9.89 0.92
N THR A 48 2.31 8.92 0.34
CA THR A 48 2.54 7.48 0.57
C THR A 48 3.92 7.05 0.13
N SER A 49 4.44 7.56 -1.01
CA SER A 49 5.81 7.22 -1.44
C SER A 49 6.89 7.76 -0.50
N VAL A 50 6.56 8.78 0.30
CA VAL A 50 7.48 9.35 1.30
C VAL A 50 7.39 8.60 2.61
N TYR A 51 6.18 8.28 3.06
CA TYR A 51 5.98 7.69 4.37
C TYR A 51 6.03 6.16 4.39
N MET A 52 6.01 5.47 3.25
CA MET A 52 5.98 3.99 3.17
C MET A 52 7.17 3.27 3.82
N GLY A 53 8.19 4.00 4.28
CA GLY A 53 9.33 3.49 5.04
C GLY A 53 10.61 4.22 4.65
N SER A 54 11.54 4.33 5.59
CA SER A 54 12.86 4.91 5.31
C SER A 54 13.73 3.90 4.57
N PHE A 55 14.24 4.30 3.40
CA PHE A 55 15.18 3.49 2.63
C PHE A 55 16.34 2.98 3.52
N PRO A 56 16.70 1.69 3.46
CA PRO A 56 16.26 0.66 2.51
C PRO A 56 15.02 -0.15 2.93
N ASN A 57 14.39 0.19 4.06
CA ASN A 57 13.28 -0.57 4.62
C ASN A 57 11.92 -0.07 4.10
N SER A 58 10.91 -0.95 4.11
CA SER A 58 9.51 -0.58 3.92
C SER A 58 8.67 -1.02 5.10
N ALA A 59 7.76 -0.14 5.51
CA ALA A 59 6.73 -0.40 6.50
C ALA A 59 5.43 -0.95 5.86
N ILE A 60 5.41 -1.22 4.55
CA ILE A 60 4.26 -1.81 3.86
C ILE A 60 4.56 -3.29 3.62
N LYS A 61 3.71 -4.18 4.14
CA LYS A 61 3.90 -5.65 4.11
C LYS A 61 3.48 -6.30 2.77
N VAL A 62 3.23 -5.52 1.74
CA VAL A 62 2.89 -6.00 0.38
C VAL A 62 3.88 -5.45 -0.64
N PRO A 63 4.06 -6.09 -1.81
CA PRO A 63 4.92 -5.56 -2.86
C PRO A 63 4.49 -4.14 -3.28
N VAL A 64 5.45 -3.21 -3.28
CA VAL A 64 5.20 -1.81 -3.64
C VAL A 64 6.01 -1.42 -4.86
N PHE A 65 5.36 -0.73 -5.80
CA PHE A 65 5.99 -0.17 -6.99
C PHE A 65 5.80 1.35 -7.03
N ASN A 66 6.87 2.10 -6.76
CA ASN A 66 6.88 3.55 -6.93
C ASN A 66 6.99 3.92 -8.41
N THR A 67 6.11 4.81 -8.87
CA THR A 67 6.05 5.25 -10.27
C THR A 67 5.89 6.77 -10.36
N ALA A 68 6.10 7.34 -11.54
CA ALA A 68 5.87 8.76 -11.77
C ALA A 68 4.39 9.12 -11.58
N PHE A 69 4.12 10.36 -11.16
CA PHE A 69 2.77 10.80 -10.80
C PHE A 69 1.73 10.52 -11.90
N ALA A 70 2.07 10.85 -13.15
CA ALA A 70 1.16 10.69 -14.29
C ALA A 70 1.00 9.24 -14.78
N SER A 71 1.87 8.31 -14.37
CA SER A 71 1.92 6.94 -14.91
C SER A 71 1.26 5.89 -14.03
N ALA A 72 0.65 6.24 -12.89
CA ALA A 72 0.08 5.27 -11.96
C ALA A 72 -0.85 4.23 -12.61
N ALA A 73 -1.84 4.69 -13.39
CA ALA A 73 -2.80 3.81 -14.03
C ALA A 73 -2.17 2.92 -15.12
N ALA A 74 -1.23 3.47 -15.90
CA ALA A 74 -0.51 2.73 -16.91
C ALA A 74 0.38 1.63 -16.28
N THR A 75 1.10 1.97 -15.20
CA THR A 75 1.91 1.02 -14.44
C THR A 75 1.04 -0.10 -13.85
N ALA A 76 -0.08 0.24 -13.21
CA ALA A 76 -0.99 -0.77 -12.65
C ALA A 76 -1.57 -1.69 -13.72
N SER A 77 -1.95 -1.14 -14.88
CA SER A 77 -2.44 -1.93 -16.02
C SER A 77 -1.38 -2.89 -16.56
N GLY A 78 -0.12 -2.44 -16.65
CA GLY A 78 1.00 -3.28 -17.06
C GLY A 78 1.31 -4.42 -16.08
N ILE A 79 1.26 -4.15 -14.77
CA ILE A 79 1.43 -5.16 -13.73
C ILE A 79 0.31 -6.21 -13.82
N LYS A 80 -0.95 -5.77 -13.94
CA LYS A 80 -2.09 -6.67 -14.14
C LYS A 80 -1.88 -7.58 -15.35
N ALA A 81 -1.55 -7.01 -16.50
CA ALA A 81 -1.31 -7.77 -17.72
C ALA A 81 -0.17 -8.79 -17.57
N SER A 82 0.83 -8.49 -16.75
CA SER A 82 1.96 -9.40 -16.49
C SER A 82 1.56 -10.62 -15.65
N PHE A 83 0.48 -10.56 -14.87
CA PHE A 83 -0.06 -11.71 -14.13
C PHE A 83 -1.04 -12.56 -14.95
N GLU A 84 -1.57 -12.03 -16.06
CA GLU A 84 -2.54 -12.72 -16.93
C GLU A 84 -1.88 -13.49 -18.09
N LEU A 85 -0.57 -13.33 -18.27
CA LEU A 85 0.27 -14.05 -19.23
C LEU A 85 0.81 -15.35 -18.62
#